data_AF-A0A5C9BGC4-F1
#
_entry.id   AF-A0A5C9BGC4-F1
#
_cell.length_a   1.000
_cell.length_b   1.000
_cell.length_c   1.000
_cell.angle_alpha   90.00
_cell.angle_beta   90.00
_cell.angle_gamma   90.00
#
_symmetry.space_group_name_H-M   'P 1'
#
loop_
_entity.id
_entity.type
_entity.pdbx_description
1 polymer ?
#
loop_
_entity_poly.entity_id
_entity_poly.type
_entity_poly.pdbx_seq_one_letter_code
_entity_poly.pdbx_strand_id
1 'polypeptide(L)'
;MLSNFLQLSERIWTLPVIHGSGDFAIEVRRVMLAQEFDCLAVPLPPSFQEDVELAVAELPNLALVVQPEPMSFQSWQPENSESDDEDAADEFASQSGGQQELKGCSYVPIDPCQPVIAALRIALQERMPRAFIDLETANFVSLAAFYPDPYPVKQVSIDRFAAALLPTVPRIPEGQPEARVVWMANRLHELEERHQRILFVCSMMDWPWVKDAYHDCRVDLAEEEDVEPTEAYANDPQTHLFWLGELPFITGLYEQARQSLDDDENLSIDGVKTLLLAARDRYRHELKSRARKITPKMLRTFLHYVRNLCLIERRMTPDLYSLILAAKQIAGDQFAITLAEVAREYGQESEVREPRPPVLRMTNGVAQLPDGDVVHMKSRLPGQALVWRSLEARIETEAAEDRPGSVAAALESISSVLMAGRGCRDRELSDARQRCRTGNARSGSRPHGKVLDQPEGWARHSRDAAELAHGRAVREGLPADARDARLRADVFRFAGRPARLSVADHLDGRASRRIDAGSVRDRLRPRDGRPWHWSRELWRCDVSV
;
A
#
# COMPACT_ATOMS: atom_id res chain seq x y z
N MET A 1 15.96 -13.05 14.33
CA MET A 1 15.43 -14.37 14.72
C MET A 1 14.01 -14.17 15.18
N LEU A 2 13.07 -14.92 14.60
CA LEU A 2 11.66 -14.89 15.03
C LEU A 2 11.54 -15.44 16.45
N SER A 3 10.67 -14.81 17.25
CA SER A 3 10.40 -15.28 18.60
C SER A 3 9.33 -16.37 18.61
N ASN A 4 9.21 -17.07 19.74
CA ASN A 4 8.15 -18.07 19.97
C ASN A 4 6.74 -17.45 19.91
N PHE A 5 6.59 -16.12 19.96
CA PHE A 5 5.29 -15.45 19.83
C PHE A 5 4.65 -15.71 18.45
N LEU A 6 5.48 -15.70 17.41
CA LEU A 6 5.10 -15.94 16.01
C LEU A 6 5.17 -17.41 15.61
N GLN A 7 5.41 -18.30 16.58
CA GLN A 7 5.46 -19.73 16.33
C GLN A 7 4.03 -20.32 16.40
N LEU A 8 3.66 -21.15 15.42
CA LEU A 8 2.42 -21.94 15.44
C LEU A 8 2.66 -23.30 16.10
N SER A 9 3.83 -23.89 15.85
CA SER A 9 4.24 -25.18 16.40
C SER A 9 5.76 -25.26 16.49
N GLU A 10 6.31 -26.34 17.06
CA GLU A 10 7.77 -26.54 17.12
C GLU A 10 8.46 -26.48 15.74
N ARG A 11 7.71 -26.67 14.65
CA ARG A 11 8.20 -26.72 13.27
C ARG A 11 7.76 -25.56 12.39
N ILE A 12 6.81 -24.73 12.82
CA ILE A 12 6.19 -23.69 11.98
C ILE A 12 6.33 -22.31 12.60
N TRP A 13 6.94 -21.40 11.85
CA TRP A 13 7.04 -19.98 12.18
C TRP A 13 6.22 -19.15 11.21
N THR A 14 5.39 -18.25 11.71
CA THR A 14 4.73 -17.23 10.89
C THR A 14 5.58 -15.98 10.80
N LEU A 15 5.51 -15.33 9.65
CA LEU A 15 6.05 -14.02 9.42
C LEU A 15 4.93 -13.11 8.92
N PRO A 16 4.25 -12.38 9.82
CA PRO A 16 3.19 -11.47 9.44
C PRO A 16 3.78 -10.22 8.79
N VAL A 17 3.31 -9.90 7.59
CA VAL A 17 3.84 -8.79 6.76
C VAL A 17 2.75 -7.82 6.34
N ILE A 18 3.14 -6.59 6.03
CA ILE A 18 2.31 -5.66 5.25
C ILE A 18 2.70 -5.84 3.78
N HIS A 19 1.75 -6.27 2.95
CA HIS A 19 1.96 -6.46 1.52
C HIS A 19 2.30 -5.14 0.82
N GLY A 20 3.14 -5.21 -0.22
CA GLY A 20 3.59 -4.04 -0.99
C GLY A 20 4.51 -3.08 -0.24
N SER A 21 5.22 -3.54 0.79
CA SER A 21 6.18 -2.71 1.54
C SER A 21 7.62 -3.20 1.36
N GLY A 22 8.47 -2.32 0.85
CA GLY A 22 9.91 -2.59 0.71
C GLY A 22 10.59 -2.86 2.06
N ASP A 23 10.12 -2.22 3.12
CA ASP A 23 10.64 -2.41 4.48
C ASP A 23 10.35 -3.83 5.00
N PHE A 24 9.16 -4.38 4.72
CA PHE A 24 8.86 -5.78 5.03
C PHE A 24 9.55 -6.76 4.09
N ALA A 25 9.80 -6.40 2.83
CA ALA A 25 10.58 -7.24 1.91
C ALA A 25 12.03 -7.41 2.40
N ILE A 26 12.64 -6.36 2.96
CA ILE A 26 13.93 -6.44 3.64
C ILE A 26 13.84 -7.32 4.90
N GLU A 27 12.81 -7.14 5.72
CA GLU A 27 12.68 -7.93 6.96
C GLU A 27 12.48 -9.43 6.65
N VAL A 28 11.73 -9.78 5.61
CA VAL A 28 11.65 -11.17 5.10
C VAL A 28 13.03 -11.71 4.75
N ARG A 29 13.80 -10.95 3.96
CA ARG A 29 15.18 -11.34 3.61
C ARG A 29 16.03 -11.54 4.86
N ARG A 30 15.95 -10.61 5.81
CA ARG A 30 16.70 -10.67 7.08
C ARG A 30 16.35 -11.93 7.87
N VAL A 31 15.06 -12.29 7.96
CA VAL A 31 14.60 -13.49 8.66
C VAL A 31 15.10 -14.76 7.98
N MET A 32 14.91 -14.88 6.66
CA MET A 32 15.32 -16.06 5.89
C MET A 32 16.84 -16.26 5.85
N LEU A 33 17.63 -15.19 5.96
CA LEU A 33 19.10 -15.29 6.05
C LEU A 33 19.59 -15.55 7.48
N ALA A 34 18.83 -15.14 8.50
CA ALA A 34 19.21 -15.31 9.90
C ALA A 34 18.77 -16.66 10.49
N GLN A 35 17.79 -17.33 9.88
CA GLN A 35 17.25 -18.61 10.31
C GLN A 35 17.07 -19.51 9.09
N GLU A 36 17.51 -20.76 9.18
CA GLU A 36 17.27 -21.73 8.11
C GLU A 36 15.82 -22.23 8.15
N PHE A 37 15.25 -22.46 6.97
CA PHE A 37 13.94 -23.06 6.77
C PHE A 37 14.06 -24.11 5.67
N ASP A 38 13.31 -25.20 5.77
CA ASP A 38 13.29 -26.29 4.78
C ASP A 38 12.02 -26.28 3.92
N CYS A 39 11.09 -25.34 4.17
CA CYS A 39 9.92 -25.07 3.35
C CYS A 39 9.42 -23.64 3.55
N LEU A 40 9.05 -22.98 2.45
CA LEU A 40 8.35 -21.69 2.46
C LEU A 40 6.88 -21.92 2.13
N ALA A 41 5.97 -21.55 3.02
CA ALA A 41 4.55 -21.47 2.75
C ALA A 41 4.13 -20.03 2.44
N VAL A 42 3.28 -19.85 1.41
CA VAL A 42 2.76 -18.54 0.96
C VAL A 42 1.23 -18.55 0.82
N PRO A 43 0.56 -17.41 0.99
CA PRO A 43 -0.90 -17.31 1.02
C PRO A 43 -1.43 -17.10 -0.41
N LEU A 44 -1.03 -18.00 -1.31
CA LEU A 44 -1.46 -18.04 -2.71
C LEU A 44 -1.91 -19.48 -3.02
N PRO A 45 -2.91 -19.66 -3.89
CA PRO A 45 -3.41 -21.00 -4.20
C PRO A 45 -2.51 -21.71 -5.22
N PRO A 46 -2.51 -23.06 -5.25
CA PRO A 46 -1.63 -23.85 -6.11
C PRO A 46 -1.65 -23.48 -7.60
N SER A 47 -2.81 -23.07 -8.14
CA SER A 47 -2.98 -22.66 -9.54
C SER A 47 -2.05 -21.52 -9.97
N PHE A 48 -1.67 -20.64 -9.05
CA PHE A 48 -0.75 -19.53 -9.33
C PHE A 48 0.72 -19.93 -9.30
N GLN A 49 1.07 -21.13 -8.84
CA GLN A 49 2.46 -21.48 -8.51
C GLN A 49 3.40 -21.36 -9.71
N GLU A 50 3.05 -21.99 -10.84
CA GLU A 50 3.94 -22.06 -12.00
C GLU A 50 4.23 -20.67 -12.58
N ASP A 51 3.18 -19.91 -12.92
CA ASP A 51 3.33 -18.59 -13.53
C ASP A 51 3.94 -17.55 -12.60
N VAL A 52 3.61 -17.59 -11.29
CA VAL A 52 4.25 -16.70 -10.31
C VAL A 52 5.73 -17.01 -10.21
N GLU A 53 6.13 -18.28 -10.08
CA GLU A 53 7.54 -18.63 -9.97
C GLU A 53 8.34 -18.29 -11.23
N LEU A 54 7.75 -18.52 -12.41
CA LEU A 54 8.33 -18.10 -13.69
C LEU A 54 8.51 -16.59 -13.75
N ALA A 55 7.48 -15.82 -13.40
CA ALA A 55 7.57 -14.36 -13.41
C ALA A 55 8.54 -13.81 -12.36
N VAL A 56 8.64 -14.43 -11.18
CA VAL A 56 9.63 -14.06 -10.15
C VAL A 56 11.06 -14.31 -10.62
N ALA A 57 11.30 -15.37 -11.40
CA ALA A 57 12.60 -15.65 -11.99
C ALA A 57 13.03 -14.61 -13.04
N GLU A 58 12.08 -13.95 -13.69
CA GLU A 58 12.31 -12.91 -14.70
C GLU A 58 12.50 -11.49 -14.12
N LEU A 59 12.41 -11.32 -12.79
CA LEU A 59 12.75 -10.04 -12.14
C LEU A 59 14.21 -9.65 -12.48
N PRO A 60 14.45 -8.40 -12.94
CA PRO A 60 13.71 -7.18 -12.58
C PRO A 60 12.51 -6.83 -13.48
N ASN A 61 12.19 -7.63 -14.50
CA ASN A 61 11.07 -7.35 -15.39
C ASN A 61 9.74 -7.52 -14.63
N LEU A 62 9.03 -6.41 -14.47
CA LEU A 62 7.77 -6.34 -13.75
C LEU A 62 6.64 -7.08 -14.51
N ALA A 63 5.84 -7.84 -13.77
CA ALA A 63 4.74 -8.62 -14.32
C ALA A 63 3.54 -8.69 -13.36
N LEU A 64 2.40 -9.09 -13.92
CA LEU A 64 1.17 -9.42 -13.21
C LEU A 64 0.76 -10.83 -13.63
N VAL A 65 0.54 -11.72 -12.68
CA VAL A 65 -0.06 -13.03 -12.96
C VAL A 65 -1.55 -12.91 -12.72
N VAL A 66 -2.36 -13.12 -13.75
CA VAL A 66 -3.80 -12.83 -13.78
C VAL A 66 -4.58 -14.12 -13.96
N GLN A 67 -5.65 -14.27 -13.19
CA GLN A 67 -6.64 -15.34 -13.32
C GLN A 67 -8.01 -14.71 -13.61
N PRO A 68 -8.66 -15.05 -14.74
CA PRO A 68 -10.03 -14.64 -15.01
C PRO A 68 -11.00 -15.23 -13.98
N GLU A 69 -11.98 -14.44 -13.54
CA GLU A 69 -13.10 -14.92 -12.74
C GLU A 69 -14.27 -15.30 -13.67
N PRO A 70 -14.96 -16.42 -13.41
CA PRO A 70 -16.10 -16.81 -14.24
C PRO A 70 -17.24 -15.81 -14.07
N MET A 71 -18.00 -15.59 -15.14
CA MET A 71 -19.18 -14.73 -15.10
C MET A 71 -20.21 -15.30 -14.11
N SER A 72 -20.59 -14.51 -13.11
CA SER A 72 -21.70 -14.87 -12.21
C SER A 72 -22.99 -15.01 -13.03
N PHE A 73 -23.66 -16.16 -12.92
CA PHE A 73 -24.90 -16.46 -13.68
C PHE A 73 -26.06 -15.48 -13.37
N GLN A 74 -25.96 -14.65 -12.32
CA GLN A 74 -26.97 -13.64 -12.00
C GLN A 74 -27.03 -12.45 -12.97
N SER A 75 -26.01 -12.26 -13.82
CA SER A 75 -25.93 -11.16 -14.78
C SER A 75 -26.48 -11.51 -16.17
N TRP A 76 -26.82 -12.79 -16.42
CA TRP A 76 -27.50 -13.22 -17.64
C TRP A 76 -29.01 -12.98 -17.52
N GLN A 77 -29.49 -11.83 -17.96
CA GLN A 77 -30.86 -11.74 -18.46
C GLN A 77 -30.85 -12.16 -19.92
N PRO A 78 -31.61 -13.19 -20.34
CA PRO A 78 -31.73 -13.52 -21.75
C PRO A 78 -32.28 -12.29 -22.47
N GLU A 79 -31.60 -11.87 -23.55
CA GLU A 79 -32.15 -10.87 -24.46
C GLU A 79 -33.56 -11.33 -24.86
N ASN A 80 -34.55 -10.47 -24.59
CA ASN A 80 -35.96 -10.76 -24.78
C ASN A 80 -36.17 -11.44 -26.14
N SER A 81 -36.73 -12.65 -26.08
CA SER A 81 -37.35 -13.32 -27.22
C SER A 81 -38.30 -12.33 -27.91
N GLU A 82 -38.15 -12.20 -29.22
CA GLU A 82 -39.05 -11.46 -30.10
C GLU A 82 -40.52 -11.79 -29.77
N SER A 83 -41.19 -10.86 -29.11
CA SER A 83 -42.65 -10.81 -29.05
C SER A 83 -43.07 -9.59 -29.84
N ASP A 84 -43.55 -9.83 -31.06
CA ASP A 84 -44.36 -8.89 -31.83
C ASP A 84 -45.56 -8.49 -30.98
N ASP A 85 -45.64 -7.23 -30.54
CA ASP A 85 -46.90 -6.52 -30.32
C ASP A 85 -46.65 -5.01 -30.16
N GLU A 86 -47.42 -4.25 -30.93
CA GLU A 86 -47.39 -2.80 -31.09
C GLU A 86 -47.89 -2.09 -29.83
N ASP A 87 -47.06 -1.27 -29.17
CA ASP A 87 -47.50 -0.12 -28.38
C ASP A 87 -46.35 0.87 -28.14
N ALA A 88 -46.20 1.80 -29.09
CA ALA A 88 -45.27 2.92 -29.03
C ALA A 88 -45.81 4.03 -28.10
N ALA A 89 -45.66 3.88 -26.79
CA ALA A 89 -45.84 4.98 -25.83
C ALA A 89 -45.28 4.68 -24.42
N ASP A 90 -43.99 4.33 -24.29
CA ASP A 90 -43.24 4.55 -23.03
C ASP A 90 -41.70 4.49 -23.21
N GLU A 91 -41.21 4.95 -24.36
CA GLU A 91 -39.81 4.83 -24.78
C GLU A 91 -38.86 5.90 -24.18
N PHE A 92 -39.20 6.46 -23.01
CA PHE A 92 -38.39 7.51 -22.36
C PHE A 92 -37.99 7.20 -20.89
N ALA A 93 -38.33 6.03 -20.36
CA ALA A 93 -38.06 5.67 -18.97
C ALA A 93 -37.08 4.48 -18.77
N SER A 94 -36.50 3.93 -19.83
CA SER A 94 -35.57 2.77 -19.76
C SER A 94 -34.12 3.07 -20.19
N GLN A 95 -33.77 4.34 -20.43
CA GLN A 95 -32.37 4.75 -20.62
C GLN A 95 -31.64 5.08 -19.30
N SER A 96 -31.99 4.40 -18.21
CA SER A 96 -31.06 4.24 -17.09
C SER A 96 -29.99 3.25 -17.53
N GLY A 97 -28.87 3.80 -17.99
CA GLY A 97 -27.80 3.14 -18.75
C GLY A 97 -27.51 1.71 -18.34
N GLY A 98 -27.53 0.82 -19.35
CA GLY A 98 -27.01 -0.53 -19.25
C GLY A 98 -25.55 -0.48 -18.81
N GLN A 99 -25.32 -0.65 -17.51
CA GLN A 99 -24.01 -0.93 -16.96
C GLN A 99 -23.71 -2.39 -17.29
N GLN A 100 -22.99 -2.65 -18.39
CA GLN A 100 -22.33 -3.94 -18.56
C GLN A 100 -21.45 -4.16 -17.32
N GLU A 101 -21.80 -5.15 -16.49
CA GLU A 101 -20.95 -5.57 -15.38
C GLU A 101 -19.63 -6.05 -15.99
N LEU A 102 -18.54 -5.32 -15.71
CA LEU A 102 -17.21 -5.68 -16.22
C LEU A 102 -16.83 -7.05 -15.68
N LYS A 103 -16.22 -7.88 -16.52
CA LYS A 103 -15.69 -9.19 -16.11
C LYS A 103 -14.68 -9.00 -14.96
N GLY A 104 -14.65 -9.94 -14.01
CA GLY A 104 -13.71 -9.94 -12.90
C GLY A 104 -12.43 -10.70 -13.23
N CYS A 105 -11.31 -10.25 -12.69
CA CYS A 105 -10.04 -10.96 -12.67
C CYS A 105 -9.39 -10.81 -11.28
N SER A 106 -8.73 -11.86 -10.81
CA SER A 106 -7.84 -11.80 -9.66
C SER A 106 -6.39 -11.83 -10.12
N TYR A 107 -5.47 -11.20 -9.38
CA TYR A 107 -4.07 -11.14 -9.79
C TYR A 107 -3.07 -11.12 -8.64
N VAL A 108 -1.85 -11.55 -8.94
CA VAL A 108 -0.67 -11.45 -8.06
C VAL A 108 0.33 -10.44 -8.66
N PRO A 109 0.65 -9.35 -7.95
CA PRO A 109 1.68 -8.41 -8.41
C PRO A 109 3.08 -8.99 -8.19
N ILE A 110 3.86 -9.10 -9.26
CA ILE A 110 5.28 -9.50 -9.21
C ILE A 110 6.12 -8.25 -8.95
N ASP A 111 5.95 -7.68 -7.77
CA ASP A 111 6.63 -6.48 -7.27
C ASP A 111 7.86 -6.87 -6.43
N PRO A 112 9.08 -6.38 -6.73
CA PRO A 112 10.27 -6.61 -5.90
C PRO A 112 10.10 -6.20 -4.43
N CYS A 113 9.27 -5.20 -4.16
CA CYS A 113 8.96 -4.71 -2.82
C CYS A 113 7.78 -5.44 -2.16
N GLN A 114 7.22 -6.48 -2.78
CA GLN A 114 6.20 -7.32 -2.17
C GLN A 114 6.86 -8.41 -1.31
N PRO A 115 6.63 -8.46 0.01
CA PRO A 115 7.32 -9.40 0.89
C PRO A 115 7.15 -10.88 0.52
N VAL A 116 5.96 -11.29 0.04
CA VAL A 116 5.72 -12.66 -0.45
C VAL A 116 6.57 -12.96 -1.69
N ILE A 117 6.67 -12.02 -2.62
CA ILE A 117 7.50 -12.15 -3.83
C ILE A 117 8.99 -12.18 -3.47
N ALA A 118 9.42 -11.35 -2.51
CA ALA A 118 10.78 -11.39 -1.98
C ALA A 118 11.10 -12.76 -1.35
N ALA A 119 10.17 -13.34 -0.57
CA ALA A 119 10.32 -14.66 0.01
C ALA A 119 10.44 -15.75 -1.06
N LEU A 120 9.54 -15.75 -2.05
CA LEU A 120 9.56 -16.68 -3.17
C LEU A 120 10.86 -16.60 -3.96
N ARG A 121 11.37 -15.37 -4.21
CA ARG A 121 12.63 -15.17 -4.92
C ARG A 121 13.81 -15.78 -4.18
N ILE A 122 13.88 -15.63 -2.85
CA ILE A 122 14.93 -16.24 -2.02
C ILE A 122 14.77 -17.77 -2.03
N ALA A 123 13.55 -18.27 -1.84
CA ALA A 123 13.28 -19.72 -1.84
C ALA A 123 13.67 -20.38 -3.18
N LEU A 124 13.39 -19.73 -4.31
CA LEU A 124 13.81 -20.21 -5.63
C LEU A 124 15.34 -20.24 -5.78
N GLN A 125 16.03 -19.20 -5.31
CA GLN A 125 17.50 -19.12 -5.36
C GLN A 125 18.18 -20.19 -4.50
N GLU A 126 17.63 -20.43 -3.30
CA GLU A 126 18.12 -21.45 -2.36
C GLU A 126 17.58 -22.86 -2.66
N ARG A 127 16.76 -23.03 -3.72
CA ARG A 127 16.07 -24.28 -4.07
C ARG A 127 15.27 -24.86 -2.90
N MET A 128 14.75 -23.99 -2.05
CA MET A 128 13.84 -24.35 -0.98
C MET A 128 12.51 -24.82 -1.58
N PRO A 129 11.87 -25.86 -1.03
CA PRO A 129 10.47 -26.19 -1.33
C PRO A 129 9.54 -24.99 -1.06
N ARG A 130 8.62 -24.69 -1.99
CA ARG A 130 7.57 -23.67 -1.81
C ARG A 130 6.22 -24.37 -1.80
N ALA A 131 5.38 -24.03 -0.85
CA ALA A 131 4.02 -24.50 -0.74
C ALA A 131 3.05 -23.31 -0.89
N PHE A 132 2.21 -23.39 -1.91
CA PHE A 132 1.11 -22.47 -2.16
C PHE A 132 -0.10 -23.06 -1.41
N ILE A 133 -0.47 -22.47 -0.28
CA ILE A 133 -1.36 -23.13 0.70
C ILE A 133 -2.74 -22.49 0.83
N ASP A 134 -3.06 -21.51 -0.02
CA ASP A 134 -4.37 -20.87 0.00
C ASP A 134 -5.42 -21.70 -0.76
N LEU A 135 -6.70 -21.41 -0.52
CA LEU A 135 -7.83 -22.11 -1.15
C LEU A 135 -8.02 -21.65 -2.60
N GLU A 136 -8.30 -22.59 -3.50
CA GLU A 136 -8.75 -22.28 -4.87
C GLU A 136 -10.14 -21.64 -4.85
N THR A 137 -10.24 -20.45 -5.43
CA THR A 137 -11.49 -19.68 -5.48
C THR A 137 -11.65 -19.04 -6.84
N ALA A 138 -12.75 -19.30 -7.52
CA ALA A 138 -13.04 -18.77 -8.84
C ALA A 138 -13.39 -17.27 -8.78
N ASN A 139 -14.11 -16.84 -7.74
CA ASN A 139 -14.47 -15.43 -7.51
C ASN A 139 -13.77 -14.89 -6.27
N PHE A 140 -12.62 -14.24 -6.42
CA PHE A 140 -11.81 -13.84 -5.27
C PHE A 140 -12.39 -12.64 -4.50
N VAL A 141 -12.34 -12.72 -3.17
CA VAL A 141 -12.67 -11.62 -2.25
C VAL A 141 -11.38 -11.04 -1.66
N SER A 142 -10.99 -9.86 -2.15
CA SER A 142 -9.81 -9.13 -1.67
C SER A 142 -10.16 -8.31 -0.42
N LEU A 143 -9.34 -8.45 0.64
CA LEU A 143 -9.48 -7.71 1.89
C LEU A 143 -8.32 -6.73 2.06
N ALA A 144 -8.50 -5.51 1.56
CA ALA A 144 -7.57 -4.42 1.86
C ALA A 144 -7.75 -3.93 3.31
N ALA A 145 -6.65 -3.53 3.94
CA ALA A 145 -6.68 -3.04 5.31
C ALA A 145 -5.90 -1.73 5.49
N PHE A 146 -6.20 -1.03 6.57
CA PHE A 146 -5.43 0.14 7.00
C PHE A 146 -4.38 -0.32 8.01
N TYR A 147 -3.12 -0.29 7.60
CA TYR A 147 -1.99 -0.59 8.47
C TYR A 147 -1.36 0.71 9.01
N PRO A 148 -0.63 0.64 10.13
CA PRO A 148 0.33 1.68 10.47
C PRO A 148 1.43 1.77 9.41
N ASP A 149 2.21 2.83 9.49
CA ASP A 149 3.42 2.97 8.68
C ASP A 149 4.36 1.75 8.86
N PRO A 150 4.90 1.16 7.78
CA PRO A 150 5.84 0.05 7.85
C PRO A 150 7.21 0.38 8.44
N TYR A 151 7.65 1.64 8.37
CA TYR A 151 8.99 2.07 8.77
C TYR A 151 9.48 1.62 10.17
N PRO A 152 8.63 1.57 11.22
CA PRO A 152 9.03 1.11 12.54
C PRO A 152 9.64 -0.29 12.57
N VAL A 153 9.34 -1.17 11.61
CA VAL A 153 9.89 -2.54 11.56
C VAL A 153 11.43 -2.56 11.50
N LYS A 154 12.06 -1.45 11.10
CA LYS A 154 13.52 -1.28 11.14
C LYS A 154 14.07 -1.07 12.55
N GLN A 155 13.26 -0.53 13.46
CA GLN A 155 13.66 -0.12 14.81
C GLN A 155 13.11 -1.05 15.90
N VAL A 156 11.99 -1.72 15.63
CA VAL A 156 11.37 -2.69 16.53
C VAL A 156 11.35 -4.07 15.89
N SER A 157 11.50 -5.13 16.68
CA SER A 157 11.36 -6.48 16.15
C SER A 157 9.95 -6.71 15.61
N ILE A 158 9.84 -7.57 14.60
CA ILE A 158 8.55 -7.92 13.99
C ILE A 158 7.54 -8.48 15.00
N ASP A 159 8.01 -9.20 16.03
CA ASP A 159 7.13 -9.69 17.10
C ASP A 159 6.48 -8.54 17.89
N ARG A 160 7.26 -7.49 18.20
CA ARG A 160 6.74 -6.31 18.92
C ARG A 160 5.81 -5.50 18.05
N PHE A 161 6.11 -5.39 16.75
CA PHE A 161 5.26 -4.73 15.78
C PHE A 161 3.91 -5.45 15.65
N ALA A 162 3.93 -6.78 15.46
CA ALA A 162 2.74 -7.61 15.36
C ALA A 162 1.92 -7.60 16.65
N ALA A 163 2.57 -7.72 17.82
CA ALA A 163 1.89 -7.66 19.11
C ALA A 163 1.22 -6.30 19.36
N ALA A 164 1.82 -5.19 18.90
CA ALA A 164 1.22 -3.86 19.00
C ALA A 164 0.00 -3.69 18.09
N LEU A 165 -0.07 -4.42 16.98
CA LEU A 165 -1.20 -4.36 16.04
C LEU A 165 -2.34 -5.29 16.37
N LEU A 166 -2.10 -6.37 17.13
CA LEU A 166 -3.10 -7.37 17.46
C LEU A 166 -4.45 -6.80 17.95
N PRO A 167 -4.51 -5.75 18.81
CA PRO A 167 -5.79 -5.17 19.24
C PRO A 167 -6.60 -4.46 18.14
N THR A 168 -5.98 -4.17 17.00
CA THR A 168 -6.58 -3.46 15.87
C THR A 168 -6.98 -4.38 14.73
N VAL A 169 -6.58 -5.66 14.77
CA VAL A 169 -6.91 -6.64 13.74
C VAL A 169 -8.42 -6.93 13.80
N PRO A 170 -9.17 -6.69 12.72
CA PRO A 170 -10.60 -6.98 12.69
C PRO A 170 -10.84 -8.48 12.64
N ARG A 171 -12.05 -8.91 13.03
CA ARG A 171 -12.52 -10.27 12.75
C ARG A 171 -12.59 -10.51 11.25
N ILE A 172 -12.21 -11.70 10.83
CA ILE A 172 -12.38 -12.13 9.44
C ILE A 172 -13.88 -12.24 9.14
N PRO A 173 -14.34 -11.68 8.01
CA PRO A 173 -15.73 -11.84 7.57
C PRO A 173 -16.07 -13.31 7.31
N GLU A 174 -17.29 -13.71 7.67
CA GLU A 174 -17.83 -15.03 7.33
C GLU A 174 -17.84 -15.24 5.79
N GLY A 175 -17.73 -16.50 5.37
CA GLY A 175 -17.72 -16.90 3.97
C GLY A 175 -16.30 -17.20 3.47
N GLN A 176 -16.00 -16.82 2.22
CA GLN A 176 -14.74 -17.17 1.56
C GLN A 176 -13.48 -16.77 2.36
N PRO A 177 -13.38 -15.56 2.96
CA PRO A 177 -12.18 -15.21 3.73
C PRO A 177 -11.91 -16.11 4.94
N GLU A 178 -12.97 -16.49 5.68
CA GLU A 178 -12.84 -17.43 6.80
C GLU A 178 -12.45 -18.83 6.32
N ALA A 179 -13.08 -19.31 5.23
CA ALA A 179 -12.77 -20.60 4.62
C ALA A 179 -11.29 -20.69 4.21
N ARG A 180 -10.74 -19.64 3.57
CA ARG A 180 -9.33 -19.54 3.20
C ARG A 180 -8.39 -19.64 4.40
N VAL A 181 -8.71 -18.98 5.50
CA VAL A 181 -7.90 -19.04 6.73
C VAL A 181 -7.89 -20.43 7.35
N VAL A 182 -9.06 -21.08 7.43
CA VAL A 182 -9.15 -22.45 7.93
C VAL A 182 -8.41 -23.41 6.99
N TRP A 183 -8.53 -23.22 5.68
CA TRP A 183 -7.81 -24.00 4.67
C TRP A 183 -6.29 -23.91 4.82
N MET A 184 -5.75 -22.68 4.89
CA MET A 184 -4.31 -22.45 5.11
C MET A 184 -3.83 -23.13 6.39
N ALA A 185 -4.62 -23.08 7.47
CA ALA A 185 -4.28 -23.75 8.72
C ALA A 185 -4.20 -25.28 8.58
N ASN A 186 -5.11 -25.90 7.84
CA ASN A 186 -5.08 -27.36 7.59
C ASN A 186 -3.89 -27.76 6.69
N ARG A 187 -3.62 -26.99 5.63
CA ARG A 187 -2.44 -27.21 4.79
C ARG A 187 -1.11 -27.06 5.56
N LEU A 188 -1.07 -26.18 6.57
CA LEU A 188 0.10 -26.06 7.46
C LEU A 188 0.32 -27.32 8.32
N HIS A 189 -0.76 -27.96 8.82
CA HIS A 189 -0.66 -29.25 9.51
C HIS A 189 -0.07 -30.34 8.60
N GLU A 190 -0.49 -30.40 7.33
CA GLU A 190 0.04 -31.38 6.37
C GLU A 190 1.50 -31.13 5.97
N LEU A 191 1.94 -29.87 5.98
CA LEU A 191 3.34 -29.54 5.75
C LEU A 191 4.20 -29.96 6.94
N GLU A 192 3.68 -29.86 8.16
CA GLU A 192 4.38 -30.26 9.39
C GLU A 192 4.78 -31.75 9.40
N GLU A 193 4.01 -32.60 8.73
CA GLU A 193 4.33 -34.02 8.57
C GLU A 193 5.57 -34.25 7.70
N ARG A 194 5.82 -33.36 6.74
CA ARG A 194 6.84 -33.50 5.68
C ARG A 194 8.10 -32.67 5.93
N HIS A 195 7.98 -31.58 6.69
CA HIS A 195 9.03 -30.59 6.89
C HIS A 195 9.28 -30.33 8.38
N GLN A 196 10.49 -29.92 8.73
CA GLN A 196 10.91 -29.67 10.11
C GLN A 196 10.96 -28.18 10.45
N ARG A 197 11.15 -27.30 9.45
CA ARG A 197 11.36 -25.85 9.65
C ARG A 197 10.65 -25.05 8.57
N ILE A 198 9.35 -24.84 8.75
CA ILE A 198 8.48 -24.15 7.81
C ILE A 198 8.40 -22.66 8.17
N LEU A 199 8.64 -21.80 7.18
CA LEU A 199 8.33 -20.37 7.26
C LEU A 199 7.02 -20.10 6.52
N PHE A 200 6.01 -19.58 7.22
CA PHE A 200 4.76 -19.13 6.61
C PHE A 200 4.72 -17.60 6.55
N VAL A 201 4.84 -17.01 5.36
CA VAL A 201 4.75 -15.56 5.17
C VAL A 201 3.32 -15.19 4.86
N CYS A 202 2.67 -14.36 5.68
CA CYS A 202 1.25 -14.04 5.51
C CYS A 202 0.89 -12.62 5.89
N SER A 203 -0.30 -12.17 5.51
CA SER A 203 -0.79 -10.83 5.87
C SER A 203 -0.82 -10.64 7.38
N MET A 204 -0.43 -9.45 7.83
CA MET A 204 -0.58 -9.02 9.23
C MET A 204 -2.04 -9.08 9.72
N MET A 205 -3.03 -9.03 8.82
CA MET A 205 -4.44 -9.19 9.22
C MET A 205 -4.88 -10.65 9.34
N ASP A 206 -4.23 -11.58 8.64
CA ASP A 206 -4.66 -12.98 8.60
C ASP A 206 -3.97 -13.84 9.66
N TRP A 207 -2.74 -13.48 10.05
CA TRP A 207 -1.91 -14.28 10.94
C TRP A 207 -2.58 -14.70 12.27
N PRO A 208 -3.35 -13.85 12.99
CA PRO A 208 -3.94 -14.26 14.26
C PRO A 208 -5.01 -15.32 14.04
N TRP A 209 -5.74 -15.23 12.93
CA TRP A 209 -6.86 -16.11 12.62
C TRP A 209 -6.38 -17.44 12.06
N VAL A 210 -5.30 -17.45 11.26
CA VAL A 210 -4.64 -18.70 10.88
C VAL A 210 -4.09 -19.40 12.12
N LYS A 211 -3.50 -18.64 13.06
CA LYS A 211 -3.03 -19.18 14.33
C LYS A 211 -4.16 -19.81 15.15
N ASP A 212 -5.27 -19.09 15.32
CA ASP A 212 -6.44 -19.61 16.04
C ASP A 212 -7.00 -20.86 15.34
N ALA A 213 -7.19 -20.83 14.01
CA ALA A 213 -7.70 -21.97 13.26
C ALA A 213 -6.78 -23.20 13.32
N TYR A 214 -5.46 -22.97 13.31
CA TYR A 214 -4.45 -24.02 13.45
C TYR A 214 -4.50 -24.68 14.83
N HIS A 215 -4.56 -23.90 15.90
CA HIS A 215 -4.59 -24.42 17.28
C HIS A 215 -5.93 -25.06 17.66
N ASP A 216 -7.04 -24.54 17.15
CA ASP A 216 -8.37 -25.10 17.37
C ASP A 216 -8.63 -26.35 16.50
N CYS A 217 -7.68 -26.72 15.63
CA CYS A 217 -7.81 -27.81 14.66
C CYS A 217 -9.13 -27.72 13.88
N ARG A 218 -9.48 -26.51 13.42
CA ARG A 218 -10.73 -26.29 12.68
C ARG A 218 -10.70 -27.09 11.40
N VAL A 219 -11.72 -27.90 11.18
CA VAL A 219 -11.86 -28.72 9.97
C VAL A 219 -12.19 -27.81 8.78
N ASP A 220 -11.51 -28.02 7.66
CA ASP A 220 -11.88 -27.43 6.38
C ASP A 220 -13.16 -28.08 5.85
N LEU A 221 -14.19 -27.26 5.67
CA LEU A 221 -15.46 -27.70 5.07
C LEU A 221 -15.64 -27.15 3.65
N ALA A 222 -14.65 -26.40 3.15
CA ALA A 222 -14.67 -25.81 1.83
C ALA A 222 -14.18 -26.82 0.80
N GLU A 223 -14.81 -26.79 -0.37
CA GLU A 223 -14.36 -27.53 -1.55
C GLU A 223 -13.55 -26.59 -2.44
N GLU A 224 -12.52 -27.12 -3.10
CA GLU A 224 -11.79 -26.37 -4.12
C GLU A 224 -12.72 -26.08 -5.31
N GLU A 225 -12.80 -24.82 -5.73
CA GLU A 225 -13.57 -24.44 -6.91
C GLU A 225 -12.74 -24.71 -8.18
N ASP A 226 -13.43 -25.06 -9.27
CA ASP A 226 -12.80 -25.06 -10.60
C ASP A 226 -12.44 -23.62 -11.00
N VAL A 227 -11.17 -23.40 -11.32
CA VAL A 227 -10.64 -22.07 -11.66
C VAL A 227 -10.10 -22.04 -13.09
N GLU A 228 -10.16 -20.86 -13.70
CA GLU A 228 -9.51 -20.60 -14.98
C GLU A 228 -7.97 -20.64 -14.82
N PRO A 229 -7.23 -21.00 -15.88
CA PRO A 229 -5.77 -20.96 -15.84
C PRO A 229 -5.26 -19.53 -15.64
N THR A 230 -4.11 -19.42 -15.00
CA THR A 230 -3.39 -18.16 -14.88
C THR A 230 -2.65 -17.82 -16.17
N GLU A 231 -2.40 -16.53 -16.38
CA GLU A 231 -1.54 -16.04 -17.44
C GLU A 231 -0.69 -14.87 -16.93
N ALA A 232 0.59 -14.86 -17.31
CA ALA A 232 1.50 -13.78 -17.01
C ALA A 232 1.37 -12.64 -18.04
N TYR A 233 1.28 -11.42 -17.54
CA TYR A 233 1.23 -10.21 -18.34
C TYR A 233 2.38 -9.29 -17.98
N ALA A 234 3.02 -8.72 -18.99
CA ALA A 234 3.81 -7.52 -18.82
C ALA A 234 2.87 -6.34 -18.58
N ASN A 235 3.37 -5.27 -17.96
CA ASN A 235 2.56 -4.09 -17.72
C ASN A 235 3.17 -2.85 -18.37
N ASP A 236 2.32 -1.92 -18.79
CA ASP A 236 2.73 -0.63 -19.32
C ASP A 236 3.52 0.18 -18.27
N PRO A 237 4.73 0.69 -18.57
CA PRO A 237 5.50 1.46 -17.60
C PRO A 237 4.77 2.68 -17.02
N GLN A 238 3.79 3.24 -17.76
CA GLN A 238 3.01 4.38 -17.29
C GLN A 238 2.05 4.02 -16.15
N THR A 239 1.75 2.74 -15.96
CA THR A 239 0.74 2.25 -15.01
C THR A 239 1.32 1.62 -13.75
N HIS A 240 2.65 1.54 -13.60
CA HIS A 240 3.31 0.93 -12.42
C HIS A 240 2.80 1.47 -11.07
N LEU A 241 2.47 2.77 -10.99
CA LEU A 241 1.98 3.40 -9.78
C LEU A 241 0.68 2.79 -9.24
N PHE A 242 -0.11 2.10 -10.07
CA PHE A 242 -1.43 1.59 -9.70
C PHE A 242 -1.39 0.22 -9.01
N TRP A 243 -0.29 -0.53 -9.10
CA TRP A 243 -0.17 -1.87 -8.52
C TRP A 243 1.11 -2.11 -7.71
N LEU A 244 2.19 -1.35 -7.95
CA LEU A 244 3.37 -1.42 -7.07
C LEU A 244 3.00 -0.86 -5.70
N GLY A 245 3.49 -1.51 -4.64
CA GLY A 245 3.21 -1.07 -3.28
C GLY A 245 4.04 0.14 -2.87
N GLU A 246 5.28 0.23 -3.35
CA GLU A 246 6.16 1.39 -3.21
C GLU A 246 6.10 2.29 -4.45
N LEU A 247 6.66 3.51 -4.36
CA LEU A 247 6.80 4.35 -5.55
C LEU A 247 7.67 3.64 -6.59
N PRO A 248 7.27 3.60 -7.88
CA PRO A 248 8.05 2.91 -8.92
C PRO A 248 9.54 3.27 -8.89
N PHE A 249 9.87 4.56 -8.71
CA PHE A 249 11.24 5.02 -8.58
C PHE A 249 11.98 4.39 -7.40
N ILE A 250 11.34 4.28 -6.25
CA ILE A 250 11.93 3.69 -5.04
C ILE A 250 12.05 2.16 -5.20
N THR A 251 11.05 1.49 -5.79
CA THR A 251 11.13 0.06 -6.16
C THR A 251 12.34 -0.19 -7.07
N GLY A 252 12.58 0.70 -8.03
CA GLY A 252 13.75 0.64 -8.91
C GLY A 252 15.07 0.76 -8.16
N LEU A 253 15.14 1.61 -7.13
CA LEU A 253 16.33 1.73 -6.27
C LEU A 253 16.56 0.46 -5.43
N TYR A 254 15.51 -0.18 -4.94
CA TYR A 254 15.63 -1.46 -4.21
C TYR A 254 16.24 -2.55 -5.10
N GLU A 255 15.74 -2.67 -6.33
CA GLU A 255 16.24 -3.66 -7.27
C GLU A 255 17.66 -3.33 -7.75
N GLN A 256 17.98 -2.05 -7.95
CA GLN A 256 19.35 -1.62 -8.25
C GLN A 256 20.31 -1.99 -7.11
N ALA A 257 19.97 -1.67 -5.86
CA ALA A 257 20.79 -1.97 -4.70
C ALA A 257 21.02 -3.48 -4.55
N ARG A 258 19.99 -4.30 -4.84
CA ARG A 258 20.12 -5.76 -4.88
C ARG A 258 21.14 -6.22 -5.94
N GLN A 259 21.10 -5.65 -7.14
CA GLN A 259 22.01 -6.03 -8.23
C GLN A 259 23.45 -5.60 -7.97
N SER A 260 23.66 -4.43 -7.37
CA SER A 260 24.99 -3.91 -7.03
C SER A 260 25.53 -4.41 -5.69
N LEU A 261 24.71 -5.13 -4.90
CA LEU A 261 25.00 -5.51 -3.52
C LEU A 261 25.26 -4.29 -2.62
N ASP A 262 24.60 -3.18 -2.91
CA ASP A 262 24.62 -1.97 -2.08
C ASP A 262 23.65 -2.11 -0.88
N ASP A 263 23.81 -1.22 0.10
CA ASP A 263 22.92 -1.14 1.26
C ASP A 263 21.53 -0.62 0.85
N ASP A 264 20.50 -1.43 1.11
CA ASP A 264 19.10 -1.12 0.84
C ASP A 264 18.31 -0.76 2.12
N GLU A 265 18.92 -0.81 3.31
CA GLU A 265 18.20 -0.77 4.59
C GLU A 265 17.36 0.49 4.78
N ASN A 266 17.77 1.64 4.21
CA ASN A 266 17.12 2.93 4.42
C ASN A 266 16.48 3.53 3.15
N LEU A 267 16.28 2.75 2.09
CA LEU A 267 15.75 3.26 0.81
C LEU A 267 14.34 3.84 0.89
N SER A 268 13.49 3.42 1.83
CA SER A 268 12.18 4.06 2.06
C SER A 268 12.28 5.55 2.44
N ILE A 269 13.41 6.01 3.00
CA ILE A 269 13.67 7.42 3.31
C ILE A 269 14.71 8.02 2.37
N ASP A 270 15.85 7.36 2.19
CA ASP A 270 16.94 7.89 1.37
C ASP A 270 16.59 7.88 -0.12
N GLY A 271 15.71 6.98 -0.55
CA GLY A 271 15.13 6.99 -1.89
C GLY A 271 14.40 8.29 -2.22
N VAL A 272 13.76 8.94 -1.23
CA VAL A 272 13.14 10.26 -1.43
C VAL A 272 14.19 11.32 -1.74
N LYS A 273 15.37 11.26 -1.11
CA LYS A 273 16.46 12.20 -1.42
C LYS A 273 16.98 11.97 -2.83
N THR A 274 17.17 10.71 -3.22
CA THR A 274 17.61 10.34 -4.57
C THR A 274 16.58 10.79 -5.62
N LEU A 275 15.29 10.59 -5.35
CA LEU A 275 14.18 11.06 -6.18
C LEU A 275 14.22 12.58 -6.37
N LEU A 276 14.41 13.36 -5.30
CA LEU A 276 14.50 14.81 -5.39
C LEU A 276 15.70 15.30 -6.21
N LEU A 277 16.83 14.61 -6.10
CA LEU A 277 18.02 14.93 -6.89
C LEU A 277 17.79 14.60 -8.37
N ALA A 278 17.21 13.44 -8.67
CA ALA A 278 16.85 13.05 -10.03
C ALA A 278 15.84 14.03 -10.65
N ALA A 279 14.79 14.40 -9.90
CA ALA A 279 13.81 15.38 -10.33
C ALA A 279 14.42 16.78 -10.57
N ARG A 280 15.32 17.22 -9.70
CA ARG A 280 16.05 18.49 -9.91
C ARG A 280 16.89 18.47 -11.18
N ASP A 281 17.60 17.38 -11.41
CA ASP A 281 18.51 17.28 -12.54
C ASP A 281 17.71 17.21 -13.86
N ARG A 282 16.58 16.50 -13.88
CA ARG A 282 15.61 16.51 -15.00
C ARG A 282 14.99 17.88 -15.24
N TYR A 283 14.46 18.50 -14.20
CA TYR A 283 13.85 19.84 -14.25
C TYR A 283 14.81 20.88 -14.86
N ARG A 284 16.09 20.83 -14.43
CA ARG A 284 17.14 21.70 -14.96
C ARG A 284 17.45 21.38 -16.43
N HIS A 285 17.46 20.10 -16.80
CA HIS A 285 17.75 19.66 -18.16
C HIS A 285 16.68 20.14 -19.16
N GLU A 286 15.40 19.97 -18.81
CA GLU A 286 14.26 20.27 -19.68
C GLU A 286 14.02 21.78 -19.83
N LEU A 287 14.07 22.53 -18.72
CA LEU A 287 13.80 23.97 -18.75
C LEU A 287 15.04 24.83 -19.02
N LYS A 288 16.25 24.28 -18.85
CA LYS A 288 17.53 24.97 -19.09
C LYS A 288 17.61 26.33 -18.37
N SER A 289 17.76 27.43 -19.10
CA SER A 289 17.80 28.79 -18.54
C SER A 289 16.49 29.23 -17.91
N ARG A 290 15.36 28.60 -18.26
CA ARG A 290 14.04 28.87 -17.69
C ARG A 290 13.83 28.18 -16.34
N ALA A 291 14.66 27.19 -16.00
CA ALA A 291 14.55 26.50 -14.72
C ALA A 291 14.83 27.47 -13.57
N ARG A 292 13.87 27.59 -12.65
CA ARG A 292 14.15 28.21 -11.35
C ARG A 292 15.28 27.45 -10.67
N LYS A 293 16.24 28.17 -10.08
CA LYS A 293 17.34 27.51 -9.38
C LYS A 293 16.83 26.78 -8.12
N ILE A 294 16.77 25.46 -8.17
CA ILE A 294 16.47 24.61 -7.02
C ILE A 294 17.75 24.44 -6.18
N THR A 295 17.85 25.22 -5.11
CA THR A 295 19.05 25.23 -4.25
C THR A 295 19.01 24.13 -3.18
N PRO A 296 20.16 23.71 -2.62
CA PRO A 296 20.18 22.80 -1.47
C PRO A 296 19.41 23.33 -0.26
N LYS A 297 19.35 24.66 -0.07
CA LYS A 297 18.51 25.29 0.97
C LYS A 297 17.03 25.02 0.73
N MET A 298 16.56 25.13 -0.52
CA MET A 298 15.17 24.82 -0.87
C MET A 298 14.85 23.35 -0.66
N LEU A 299 15.74 22.43 -1.05
CA LEU A 299 15.55 20.99 -0.81
C LEU A 299 15.50 20.66 0.69
N ARG A 300 16.31 21.34 1.52
CA ARG A 300 16.22 21.20 2.98
C ARG A 300 14.87 21.68 3.51
N THR A 301 14.40 22.85 3.07
CA THR A 301 13.07 23.36 3.43
C THR A 301 11.97 22.40 2.99
N PHE A 302 12.11 21.79 1.81
CA PHE A 302 11.22 20.74 1.32
C PHE A 302 11.17 19.55 2.26
N LEU A 303 12.31 18.97 2.64
CA LEU A 303 12.34 17.82 3.52
C LEU A 303 11.78 18.15 4.92
N HIS A 304 12.03 19.36 5.43
CA HIS A 304 11.41 19.81 6.68
C HIS A 304 9.89 19.92 6.57
N TYR A 305 9.38 20.45 5.45
CA TYR A 305 7.94 20.55 5.22
C TYR A 305 7.28 19.17 5.08
N VAL A 306 7.87 18.28 4.29
CA VAL A 306 7.42 16.88 4.15
C VAL A 306 7.40 16.17 5.49
N ARG A 307 8.47 16.27 6.29
CA ARG A 307 8.49 15.71 7.65
C ARG A 307 7.33 16.22 8.50
N ASN A 308 7.04 17.52 8.44
CA ASN A 308 5.94 18.11 9.21
C ASN A 308 4.58 17.61 8.71
N LEU A 309 4.40 17.41 7.41
CA LEU A 309 3.20 16.79 6.85
C LEU A 309 3.02 15.35 7.37
N CYS A 310 4.08 14.53 7.33
CA CYS A 310 4.04 13.17 7.89
C CYS A 310 3.61 13.18 9.37
N LEU A 311 4.15 14.10 10.19
CA LEU A 311 3.78 14.23 11.59
C LEU A 311 2.29 14.61 11.78
N ILE A 312 1.75 15.50 10.95
CA ILE A 312 0.33 15.88 10.98
C ILE A 312 -0.56 14.68 10.60
N GLU A 313 -0.15 13.92 9.59
CA GLU A 313 -0.85 12.72 9.11
C GLU A 313 -0.60 11.47 9.97
N ARG A 314 0.21 11.58 11.03
CA ARG A 314 0.58 10.47 11.92
C ARG A 314 1.29 9.32 11.18
N ARG A 315 2.09 9.66 10.18
CA ARG A 315 2.95 8.74 9.42
C ARG A 315 4.43 9.03 9.67
N MET A 316 5.29 8.06 9.39
CA MET A 316 6.75 8.20 9.50
C MET A 316 7.42 8.39 8.15
N THR A 317 6.79 7.88 7.08
CA THR A 317 7.22 7.99 5.69
C THR A 317 6.27 8.90 4.91
N PRO A 318 6.78 9.59 3.87
CA PRO A 318 5.93 10.43 3.02
C PRO A 318 5.27 9.62 1.92
N ASP A 319 4.02 9.98 1.59
CA ASP A 319 3.36 9.47 0.39
C ASP A 319 3.59 10.38 -0.82
N LEU A 320 3.25 9.88 -2.02
CA LEU A 320 3.42 10.63 -3.27
C LEU A 320 2.70 11.99 -3.23
N TYR A 321 1.50 12.03 -2.66
CA TYR A 321 0.72 13.26 -2.53
C TYR A 321 1.46 14.31 -1.71
N SER A 322 1.99 13.94 -0.56
CA SER A 322 2.75 14.83 0.33
C SER A 322 4.02 15.35 -0.35
N LEU A 323 4.70 14.50 -1.13
CA LEU A 323 5.87 14.89 -1.91
C LEU A 323 5.54 15.92 -3.00
N ILE A 324 4.49 15.66 -3.80
CA ILE A 324 4.06 16.58 -4.87
C ILE A 324 3.53 17.90 -4.29
N LEU A 325 2.74 17.83 -3.21
CA LEU A 325 2.23 19.01 -2.51
C LEU A 325 3.37 19.88 -2.00
N ALA A 326 4.36 19.27 -1.33
CA ALA A 326 5.54 19.98 -0.86
C ALA A 326 6.34 20.61 -2.01
N ALA A 327 6.46 19.91 -3.14
CA ALA A 327 7.19 20.39 -4.31
C ALA A 327 6.51 21.62 -4.89
N LYS A 328 5.18 21.55 -5.04
CA LYS A 328 4.36 22.66 -5.51
C LYS A 328 4.50 23.89 -4.64
N GLN A 329 4.40 23.74 -3.31
CA GLN A 329 4.48 24.88 -2.40
C GLN A 329 5.86 25.55 -2.34
N ILE A 330 6.94 24.80 -2.55
CA ILE A 330 8.31 25.29 -2.31
C ILE A 330 9.00 25.69 -3.61
N ALA A 331 8.84 24.87 -4.65
CA ALA A 331 9.54 25.00 -5.92
C ALA A 331 8.65 25.45 -7.07
N GLY A 332 7.32 25.31 -6.95
CA GLY A 332 6.33 25.70 -7.96
C GLY A 332 5.73 24.50 -8.71
N ASP A 333 4.69 24.75 -9.51
CA ASP A 333 3.93 23.71 -10.21
C ASP A 333 4.80 22.89 -11.16
N GLN A 334 5.69 23.53 -11.92
CA GLN A 334 6.49 22.85 -12.93
C GLN A 334 7.46 21.82 -12.29
N PHE A 335 8.13 22.18 -11.18
CA PHE A 335 8.97 21.22 -10.45
C PHE A 335 8.14 20.09 -9.81
N ALA A 336 6.91 20.37 -9.38
CA ALA A 336 6.00 19.36 -8.84
C ALA A 336 5.59 18.34 -9.91
N ILE A 337 5.34 18.79 -11.14
CA ILE A 337 5.06 17.93 -12.30
C ILE A 337 6.27 17.05 -12.59
N THR A 338 7.47 17.63 -12.72
CA THR A 338 8.69 16.84 -12.96
C THR A 338 8.93 15.81 -11.84
N LEU A 339 8.69 16.17 -10.58
CA LEU A 339 8.81 15.22 -9.46
C LEU A 339 7.82 14.06 -9.61
N ALA A 340 6.57 14.33 -9.99
CA ALA A 340 5.55 13.31 -10.20
C ALA A 340 5.91 12.38 -11.38
N GLU A 341 6.46 12.91 -12.47
CA GLU A 341 6.92 12.14 -13.62
C GLU A 341 8.08 11.21 -13.23
N VAL A 342 9.10 11.74 -12.55
CA VAL A 342 10.25 10.95 -12.11
C VAL A 342 9.84 9.86 -11.10
N ALA A 343 8.90 10.17 -10.20
CA ALA A 343 8.43 9.19 -9.22
C ALA A 343 7.74 7.97 -9.84
N ARG A 344 7.16 8.12 -11.05
CA ARG A 344 6.49 7.04 -11.79
C ARG A 344 7.44 6.12 -12.55
N GLU A 345 8.71 6.49 -12.67
CA GLU A 345 9.68 5.71 -13.42
C GLU A 345 10.30 4.63 -12.57
N TYR A 346 10.20 3.38 -13.00
CA TYR A 346 10.88 2.26 -12.36
C TYR A 346 12.37 2.19 -12.73
N GLY A 347 12.72 2.51 -13.99
CA GLY A 347 14.11 2.67 -14.44
C GLY A 347 14.95 1.39 -14.48
N GLN A 348 14.40 0.23 -14.10
CA GLN A 348 15.04 -1.07 -14.18
C GLN A 348 14.33 -1.90 -15.26
N GLU A 349 14.91 -2.02 -16.44
CA GLU A 349 14.46 -2.95 -17.48
C GLU A 349 15.66 -3.77 -17.93
N SER A 350 15.51 -5.09 -17.94
CA SER A 350 16.54 -6.00 -18.50
C SER A 350 16.14 -6.43 -19.91
N GLU A 351 17.06 -7.06 -20.64
CA GLU A 351 16.71 -7.75 -21.88
C GLU A 351 15.56 -8.73 -21.58
N VAL A 352 14.39 -8.48 -22.17
CA VAL A 352 13.22 -9.32 -21.95
C VAL A 352 13.43 -10.62 -22.71
N ARG A 353 13.24 -11.74 -22.02
CA ARG A 353 13.29 -13.06 -22.66
C ARG A 353 12.11 -13.18 -23.63
N GLU A 354 12.41 -13.56 -24.87
CA GLU A 354 11.38 -13.83 -25.88
C GLU A 354 10.77 -15.24 -25.66
N PRO A 355 9.45 -15.42 -25.83
CA PRO A 355 8.47 -14.40 -26.18
C PRO A 355 8.11 -13.50 -24.99
N ARG A 356 8.07 -12.18 -25.23
CA ARG A 356 7.61 -11.22 -24.21
C ARG A 356 6.13 -11.49 -23.86
N PRO A 357 5.75 -11.51 -22.57
CA PRO A 357 4.36 -11.60 -22.17
C PRO A 357 3.50 -10.46 -22.75
N PRO A 358 2.20 -10.70 -23.02
CA PRO A 358 1.29 -9.66 -23.47
C PRO A 358 1.26 -8.47 -22.51
N VAL A 359 1.09 -7.26 -23.04
CA VAL A 359 1.06 -6.04 -22.23
C VAL A 359 -0.37 -5.71 -21.84
N LEU A 360 -0.63 -5.57 -20.54
CA LEU A 360 -1.87 -5.01 -20.02
C LEU A 360 -1.66 -3.58 -19.51
N ARG A 361 -2.75 -2.79 -19.48
CA ARG A 361 -2.77 -1.44 -18.89
C ARG A 361 -3.68 -1.40 -17.69
N MET A 362 -3.09 -1.26 -16.50
CA MET A 362 -3.85 -1.19 -15.25
C MET A 362 -4.04 0.25 -14.76
N THR A 363 -5.20 0.53 -14.20
CA THR A 363 -5.44 1.75 -13.41
C THR A 363 -5.98 1.35 -12.04
N ASN A 364 -6.76 2.21 -11.37
CA ASN A 364 -7.28 1.92 -10.05
C ASN A 364 -8.37 0.84 -10.10
N GLY A 365 -7.99 -0.42 -9.87
CA GLY A 365 -8.91 -1.57 -9.76
C GLY A 365 -9.52 -2.03 -11.09
N VAL A 366 -8.99 -1.55 -12.23
CA VAL A 366 -9.48 -1.88 -13.58
C VAL A 366 -8.27 -2.03 -14.51
N ALA A 367 -8.30 -3.02 -15.40
CA ALA A 367 -7.31 -3.20 -16.46
C ALA A 367 -7.96 -3.24 -17.84
N GLN A 368 -7.20 -2.81 -18.84
CA GLN A 368 -7.45 -3.14 -20.24
C GLN A 368 -6.51 -4.28 -20.64
N LEU A 369 -7.09 -5.40 -21.07
CA LEU A 369 -6.40 -6.57 -21.61
C LEU A 369 -5.93 -6.31 -23.06
N PRO A 370 -5.02 -7.13 -23.62
CA PRO A 370 -4.47 -6.93 -24.96
C PRO A 370 -5.50 -7.03 -26.09
N ASP A 371 -6.57 -7.78 -25.89
CA ASP A 371 -7.72 -7.91 -26.79
C ASP A 371 -8.62 -6.66 -26.78
N GLY A 372 -8.41 -5.74 -25.83
CA GLY A 372 -9.18 -4.53 -25.63
C GLY A 372 -10.26 -4.63 -24.55
N ASP A 373 -10.48 -5.83 -23.98
CA ASP A 373 -11.47 -6.05 -22.93
C ASP A 373 -11.09 -5.27 -21.66
N VAL A 374 -12.09 -4.69 -21.01
CA VAL A 374 -11.93 -3.97 -19.75
C VAL A 374 -12.45 -4.83 -18.61
N VAL A 375 -11.60 -5.08 -17.63
CA VAL A 375 -11.87 -6.02 -16.53
C VAL A 375 -11.62 -5.39 -15.16
N HIS A 376 -12.38 -5.81 -14.15
CA HIS A 376 -12.12 -5.49 -12.76
C HIS A 376 -10.95 -6.31 -12.23
N MET A 377 -10.02 -5.67 -11.53
CA MET A 377 -8.79 -6.30 -11.05
C MET A 377 -8.76 -6.35 -9.52
N LYS A 378 -8.68 -7.56 -8.96
CA LYS A 378 -8.60 -7.81 -7.52
C LYS A 378 -7.25 -8.40 -7.15
N SER A 379 -6.49 -7.69 -6.31
CA SER A 379 -5.18 -8.19 -5.87
C SER A 379 -5.36 -9.30 -4.83
N ARG A 380 -4.67 -10.43 -5.03
CA ARG A 380 -4.54 -11.54 -4.07
C ARG A 380 -3.59 -11.23 -2.92
N LEU A 381 -2.75 -10.21 -3.06
CA LEU A 381 -1.82 -9.71 -2.04
C LEU A 381 -2.08 -8.23 -1.71
N PRO A 382 -3.28 -7.88 -1.21
CA PRO A 382 -3.64 -6.49 -0.97
C PRO A 382 -2.81 -5.87 0.15
N GLY A 383 -2.13 -4.76 -0.17
CA GLY A 383 -1.36 -3.96 0.78
C GLY A 383 -2.18 -2.91 1.52
N GLN A 384 -1.52 -1.80 1.84
CA GLN A 384 -2.15 -0.62 2.43
C GLN A 384 -3.29 -0.11 1.55
N ALA A 385 -4.47 0.11 2.14
CA ALA A 385 -5.58 0.75 1.45
C ALA A 385 -5.17 2.15 0.93
N LEU A 386 -5.26 2.33 -0.39
CA LEU A 386 -4.87 3.56 -1.08
C LEU A 386 -6.00 4.59 -1.06
N VAL A 387 -5.64 5.85 -0.83
CA VAL A 387 -6.57 6.99 -0.91
C VAL A 387 -6.09 7.95 -1.97
N TRP A 388 -6.86 8.04 -3.05
CA TRP A 388 -6.59 8.98 -4.13
C TRP A 388 -6.99 10.40 -3.74
N ARG A 389 -6.06 11.33 -3.91
CA ARG A 389 -6.27 12.75 -3.65
C ARG A 389 -6.03 13.54 -4.93
N SER A 390 -6.85 14.56 -5.16
CA SER A 390 -6.70 15.46 -6.28
C SER A 390 -5.74 16.60 -5.93
N LEU A 391 -4.88 16.95 -6.88
CA LEU A 391 -4.01 18.11 -6.78
C LEU A 391 -4.06 18.83 -8.13
N GLU A 392 -4.54 20.07 -8.13
CA GLU A 392 -4.50 20.92 -9.31
C GLU A 392 -3.06 21.38 -9.53
N ALA A 393 -2.52 21.22 -10.73
CA ALA A 393 -1.22 21.77 -11.11
C ALA A 393 -1.40 22.65 -12.33
N ARG A 394 -0.87 23.88 -12.29
CA ARG A 394 -0.86 24.74 -13.47
C ARG A 394 0.31 24.35 -14.35
N ILE A 395 0.01 23.86 -15.54
CA ILE A 395 1.03 23.77 -16.59
C ILE A 395 1.22 25.19 -17.09
N GLU A 396 2.36 25.81 -16.78
CA GLU A 396 2.76 27.07 -17.41
C GLU A 396 2.89 26.81 -18.92
N THR A 397 1.79 27.07 -19.63
CA THR A 397 1.73 27.06 -21.08
C THR A 397 1.50 28.51 -21.45
N GLU A 398 2.52 29.20 -21.95
CA GLU A 398 2.30 30.54 -22.52
C GLU A 398 2.92 30.67 -23.91
N ALA A 399 2.06 31.17 -24.82
CA ALA A 399 2.20 31.43 -26.24
C ALA A 399 2.64 30.23 -27.10
N ALA A 400 1.65 29.43 -27.49
CA ALA A 400 1.75 28.61 -28.69
C ALA A 400 1.99 29.51 -29.91
N GLU A 401 3.25 29.67 -30.31
CA GLU A 401 3.55 29.57 -31.73
C GLU A 401 3.27 28.13 -32.15
N ASP A 402 2.06 27.98 -32.68
CA ASP A 402 1.57 26.97 -33.61
C ASP A 402 2.49 25.74 -33.85
N ARG A 403 2.24 24.66 -33.10
CA ARG A 403 2.53 23.28 -33.55
C ARG A 403 1.43 22.34 -33.03
N PRO A 404 0.61 21.76 -33.91
CA PRO A 404 -0.37 20.77 -33.50
C PRO A 404 0.30 19.40 -33.33
N GLY A 405 -0.09 18.67 -32.28
CA GLY A 405 0.10 17.22 -32.19
C GLY A 405 1.17 16.74 -31.21
N SER A 406 0.81 16.56 -29.94
CA SER A 406 1.24 15.38 -29.17
C SER A 406 0.48 15.21 -27.85
N VAL A 407 -0.07 16.29 -27.28
CA VAL A 407 -0.65 16.25 -25.91
C VAL A 407 -2.11 15.80 -25.89
N ALA A 408 -2.89 16.10 -26.94
CA ALA A 408 -4.32 15.71 -27.01
C ALA A 408 -4.52 14.19 -27.07
N ALA A 409 -3.66 13.47 -27.79
CA ALA A 409 -3.77 12.02 -27.97
C ALA A 409 -3.50 11.22 -26.67
N ALA A 410 -2.69 11.75 -25.76
CA ALA A 410 -2.39 11.10 -24.47
C ALA A 410 -3.53 11.27 -23.45
N LEU A 411 -4.29 12.37 -23.53
CA LEU A 411 -5.41 12.65 -22.62
C LEU A 411 -6.68 11.89 -23.02
N GLU A 412 -6.91 11.63 -24.31
CA GLU A 412 -8.06 10.82 -24.77
C GLU A 412 -7.95 9.35 -24.36
N SER A 413 -6.74 8.76 -24.39
CA SER A 413 -6.50 7.37 -23.97
C SER A 413 -6.69 7.12 -22.48
N ILE A 414 -6.51 8.14 -21.63
CA ILE A 414 -6.66 8.02 -20.17
C ILE A 414 -8.09 8.34 -19.73
N SER A 415 -8.80 9.20 -20.48
CA SER A 415 -10.18 9.60 -20.18
C SER A 415 -11.15 8.42 -20.31
N SER A 416 -10.99 7.54 -21.30
CA SER A 416 -11.86 6.36 -21.48
C SER A 416 -11.82 5.40 -20.29
N VAL A 417 -10.63 5.16 -19.71
CA VAL A 417 -10.44 4.26 -18.57
C VAL A 417 -10.88 4.93 -17.25
N LEU A 418 -10.60 6.22 -17.07
CA LEU A 418 -11.02 6.97 -15.87
C LEU A 418 -12.54 7.17 -15.77
N MET A 419 -13.25 7.24 -16.89
CA MET A 419 -14.71 7.37 -16.89
C MET A 419 -15.41 6.08 -16.44
N ALA A 420 -14.84 4.90 -16.74
CA ALA A 420 -15.34 3.60 -16.23
C ALA A 420 -15.15 3.47 -14.70
N GLY A 421 -14.03 3.97 -14.15
CA GLY A 421 -13.73 3.87 -12.71
C GLY A 421 -14.54 4.79 -11.79
N ARG A 422 -15.19 5.85 -12.31
CA ARG A 422 -15.99 6.78 -11.48
C ARG A 422 -17.31 6.17 -11.01
N GLY A 423 -17.92 5.27 -11.78
CA GLY A 423 -19.19 4.63 -11.41
C GLY A 423 -19.08 3.66 -10.21
N CYS A 424 -17.89 3.11 -9.96
CA CYS A 424 -17.65 2.15 -8.88
C CYS A 424 -17.51 2.83 -7.50
N ARG A 425 -16.97 4.05 -7.46
CA ARG A 425 -16.75 4.83 -6.22
C ARG A 425 -18.01 5.17 -5.45
N ASP A 426 -19.11 5.46 -6.15
CA ASP A 426 -20.35 5.87 -5.51
C ASP A 426 -21.08 4.68 -4.85
N ARG A 427 -20.83 3.44 -5.31
CA ARG A 427 -21.39 2.21 -4.74
C ARG A 427 -20.70 1.75 -3.46
N GLU A 428 -19.37 1.77 -3.36
CA GLU A 428 -18.68 1.36 -2.13
C GLU A 428 -19.02 2.27 -0.94
N LEU A 429 -19.15 3.57 -1.20
CA LEU A 429 -19.58 4.56 -0.21
C LEU A 429 -21.07 4.45 0.13
N SER A 430 -21.94 4.06 -0.81
CA SER A 430 -23.36 3.83 -0.53
C SER A 430 -23.57 2.54 0.26
N ASP A 431 -22.88 1.46 -0.11
CA ASP A 431 -22.99 0.15 0.53
C ASP A 431 -22.43 0.13 1.95
N ALA A 432 -21.32 0.84 2.19
CA ALA A 432 -20.79 1.03 3.54
C ALA A 432 -21.77 1.83 4.42
N ARG A 433 -22.52 2.79 3.85
CA ARG A 433 -23.53 3.58 4.58
C ARG A 433 -24.86 2.83 4.77
N GLN A 434 -25.25 1.98 3.82
CA GLN A 434 -26.48 1.19 3.88
C GLN A 434 -26.36 0.07 4.93
N ARG A 435 -25.19 -0.61 5.00
CA ARG A 435 -24.92 -1.68 5.97
C ARG A 435 -24.85 -1.19 7.42
N CYS A 436 -24.43 0.05 7.66
CA CYS A 436 -24.52 0.67 8.99
C CYS A 436 -25.94 1.04 9.42
N ARG A 437 -26.94 1.08 8.51
CA ARG A 437 -28.32 1.49 8.83
C ARG A 437 -29.30 0.34 8.98
N THR A 438 -29.00 -0.86 8.49
CA THR A 438 -29.95 -1.99 8.47
C THR A 438 -29.77 -3.00 9.61
N GLY A 439 -28.83 -2.78 10.54
CA GLY A 439 -28.58 -3.68 11.67
C GLY A 439 -29.54 -3.57 12.87
N ASN A 440 -30.74 -2.99 12.72
CA ASN A 440 -31.67 -2.90 13.85
C ASN A 440 -33.15 -2.85 13.43
N ALA A 441 -33.73 -3.99 13.01
CA ALA A 441 -35.19 -4.19 13.04
C ALA A 441 -35.59 -5.66 12.80
N ARG A 442 -36.08 -6.33 13.85
CA ARG A 442 -37.13 -7.37 13.94
C ARG A 442 -37.09 -7.92 15.37
N SER A 443 -38.14 -8.17 16.13
CA SER A 443 -39.60 -8.11 15.95
C SER A 443 -40.24 -8.37 17.34
N GLY A 444 -41.38 -7.76 17.66
CA GLY A 444 -42.18 -8.10 18.84
C GLY A 444 -43.50 -7.34 18.90
N SER A 445 -44.60 -8.08 18.94
CA SER A 445 -46.01 -7.74 18.68
C SER A 445 -46.74 -6.89 19.76
N ARG A 446 -47.74 -6.11 19.29
CA ARG A 446 -48.77 -5.25 19.96
C ARG A 446 -49.70 -5.99 20.97
N PRO A 447 -50.74 -5.38 21.65
CA PRO A 447 -51.34 -4.01 21.56
C PRO A 447 -51.83 -3.32 22.90
N HIS A 448 -52.33 -2.08 22.70
CA HIS A 448 -53.38 -1.31 23.44
C HIS A 448 -53.01 -0.27 24.52
N GLY A 449 -53.45 0.99 24.31
CA GLY A 449 -53.79 1.94 25.39
C GLY A 449 -53.65 3.44 25.09
N LYS A 450 -54.74 4.06 24.59
CA LYS A 450 -55.24 5.46 24.71
C LYS A 450 -54.28 6.66 24.92
N VAL A 451 -54.28 7.65 24.00
CA VAL A 451 -54.94 9.00 24.05
C VAL A 451 -54.55 9.90 25.24
N LEU A 452 -53.82 11.01 25.01
CA LEU A 452 -54.25 12.42 25.22
C LEU A 452 -53.05 13.41 25.14
N ASP A 453 -53.35 14.54 24.48
CA ASP A 453 -52.87 15.93 24.67
C ASP A 453 -51.40 16.37 24.44
N GLN A 454 -51.26 17.09 23.32
CA GLN A 454 -50.51 18.34 23.13
C GLN A 454 -50.99 19.45 24.11
N PRO A 455 -50.29 20.61 24.32
CA PRO A 455 -49.69 21.39 23.24
C PRO A 455 -48.46 22.30 23.55
N GLU A 456 -47.95 22.89 22.46
CA GLU A 456 -47.33 24.22 22.32
C GLU A 456 -46.00 24.52 23.05
N GLY A 457 -45.02 25.25 22.49
CA GLY A 457 -45.04 26.12 21.32
C GLY A 457 -43.62 26.64 20.99
N TRP A 458 -43.56 27.35 19.87
CA TRP A 458 -42.40 27.86 19.14
C TRP A 458 -41.39 28.73 19.90
N ALA A 459 -40.12 28.74 19.46
CA ALA A 459 -39.52 29.87 18.72
C ALA A 459 -38.06 29.59 18.30
N ARG A 460 -37.68 30.25 17.20
CA ARG A 460 -36.43 30.13 16.44
C ARG A 460 -35.45 31.26 16.78
N HIS A 461 -34.17 31.03 16.42
CA HIS A 461 -33.07 32.00 16.18
C HIS A 461 -32.52 32.70 17.45
N SER A 462 -31.25 33.04 17.63
CA SER A 462 -30.13 33.30 16.71
C SER A 462 -28.78 33.24 17.45
N ARG A 463 -27.74 32.94 16.66
CA ARG A 463 -26.35 33.43 16.64
C ARG A 463 -25.78 34.35 17.75
N ASP A 464 -24.51 34.04 18.03
CA ASP A 464 -23.34 34.89 18.32
C ASP A 464 -22.85 35.07 19.77
N ALA A 465 -21.56 34.69 19.91
CA ALA A 465 -20.51 35.26 20.78
C ALA A 465 -20.69 35.11 22.31
N ALA A 466 -19.67 35.05 23.15
CA ALA A 466 -18.23 34.77 23.11
C ALA A 466 -17.81 34.78 24.60
N GLU A 467 -16.81 33.98 24.94
CA GLU A 467 -15.78 34.28 25.96
C GLU A 467 -16.09 34.48 27.47
N LEU A 468 -15.11 33.99 28.24
CA LEU A 468 -14.72 34.33 29.63
C LEU A 468 -15.53 33.67 30.76
N ALA A 469 -14.97 32.64 31.42
CA ALA A 469 -13.93 32.69 32.46
C ALA A 469 -14.48 32.90 33.89
N HIS A 470 -14.45 31.79 34.62
CA HIS A 470 -14.07 31.60 36.03
C HIS A 470 -14.36 32.73 37.05
N GLY A 471 -15.22 32.41 38.01
CA GLY A 471 -15.33 33.13 39.29
C GLY A 471 -15.92 32.24 40.38
N ARG A 472 -15.15 32.02 41.45
CA ARG A 472 -15.41 31.17 42.62
C ARG A 472 -16.58 31.66 43.47
N ALA A 473 -17.23 30.73 44.16
CA ALA A 473 -17.71 30.83 45.55
C ALA A 473 -18.12 29.42 46.02
N VAL A 474 -18.13 28.98 47.28
CA VAL A 474 -17.61 29.40 48.60
C VAL A 474 -17.80 28.11 49.47
N ARG A 475 -16.93 27.93 50.47
CA ARG A 475 -16.94 26.86 51.49
C ARG A 475 -18.15 26.93 52.44
N GLU A 476 -18.53 25.77 53.01
CA GLU A 476 -18.89 25.50 54.42
C GLU A 476 -19.38 24.03 54.51
N GLY A 477 -19.09 23.16 55.47
CA GLY A 477 -18.35 23.22 56.74
C GLY A 477 -18.08 21.78 57.22
N LEU A 478 -17.15 21.65 58.17
CA LEU A 478 -16.85 20.42 58.95
C LEU A 478 -17.59 20.47 60.30
N PRO A 479 -17.71 19.32 60.99
CA PRO A 479 -16.90 19.17 62.21
C PRO A 479 -16.25 17.80 62.45
N ALA A 480 -15.15 17.88 63.20
CA ALA A 480 -14.32 16.93 63.98
C ALA A 480 -15.12 16.00 64.94
N ASP A 481 -14.63 14.94 65.61
CA ASP A 481 -13.36 14.19 65.75
C ASP A 481 -13.71 12.92 66.57
N ALA A 482 -13.07 11.76 66.33
CA ALA A 482 -12.77 10.74 67.37
C ALA A 482 -11.80 9.66 66.83
N ARG A 483 -10.92 9.18 67.71
CA ARG A 483 -9.59 8.58 67.43
C ARG A 483 -9.59 7.04 67.25
N ASP A 484 -8.53 6.60 66.56
CA ASP A 484 -7.78 5.33 66.66
C ASP A 484 -8.51 3.98 66.49
N ALA A 485 -8.21 3.23 65.41
CA ALA A 485 -7.02 2.36 65.34
C ALA A 485 -7.05 1.40 64.12
N ARG A 486 -5.85 1.18 63.54
CA ARG A 486 -5.37 0.02 62.73
C ARG A 486 -5.57 -0.02 61.19
N LEU A 487 -4.46 0.33 60.53
CA LEU A 487 -3.66 -0.49 59.58
C LEU A 487 -4.05 -0.61 58.08
N ARG A 488 -3.15 0.02 57.27
CA ARG A 488 -2.57 -0.35 55.96
C ARG A 488 -3.42 -0.29 54.68
N ALA A 489 -3.06 0.62 53.78
CA ALA A 489 -2.25 0.32 52.57
C ALA A 489 -2.06 1.59 51.70
N ASP A 490 -0.80 1.94 51.45
CA ASP A 490 -0.20 2.49 50.22
C ASP A 490 -0.90 3.60 49.42
N VAL A 491 -0.42 4.83 49.58
CA VAL A 491 -0.47 5.90 48.56
C VAL A 491 0.87 6.63 48.56
N PHE A 492 1.57 6.63 47.43
CA PHE A 492 2.51 7.71 47.09
C PHE A 492 2.31 8.13 45.63
N ARG A 493 1.69 9.29 45.45
CA ARG A 493 1.90 10.15 44.28
C ARG A 493 3.15 10.99 44.54
N PHE A 494 4.02 11.12 43.56
CA PHE A 494 4.93 12.26 43.47
C PHE A 494 4.76 12.96 42.13
N ALA A 495 4.44 14.25 42.21
CA ALA A 495 4.67 15.24 41.18
C ALA A 495 6.12 15.71 41.26
N GLY A 496 6.80 15.84 40.13
CA GLY A 496 8.14 16.42 40.04
C GLY A 496 8.55 16.61 38.58
N ARG A 497 8.82 17.86 38.20
CA ARG A 497 9.25 18.29 36.86
C ARG A 497 10.59 17.63 36.45
N PRO A 498 10.82 17.28 35.17
CA PRO A 498 12.13 16.79 34.75
C PRO A 498 13.11 17.96 34.54
N ALA A 499 14.25 17.84 35.20
CA ALA A 499 15.45 18.64 34.96
C ALA A 499 16.13 18.20 33.64
N ARG A 500 16.75 19.16 32.98
CA ARG A 500 17.61 18.95 31.80
C ARG A 500 18.83 18.12 32.20
N LEU A 501 19.08 17.01 31.49
CA LEU A 501 20.36 16.31 31.52
C LEU A 501 20.98 16.33 30.13
N SER A 502 22.21 16.86 30.11
CA SER A 502 23.14 16.89 29.00
C SER A 502 23.65 15.46 28.78
N VAL A 503 23.52 14.97 27.53
CA VAL A 503 24.16 13.73 27.09
C VAL A 503 25.45 14.13 26.36
N ALA A 504 26.52 14.22 27.13
CA ALA A 504 27.88 14.01 26.64
C ALA A 504 28.35 12.66 27.22
N ASP A 505 29.19 11.97 26.47
CA ASP A 505 29.92 10.76 26.84
C ASP A 505 29.22 9.41 26.63
N HIS A 506 29.00 9.07 25.35
CA HIS A 506 29.24 7.72 24.84
C HIS A 506 29.62 7.78 23.35
N LEU A 507 30.88 8.12 23.09
CA LEU A 507 31.53 7.92 21.80
C LEU A 507 32.83 7.18 22.05
N ASP A 508 32.85 5.90 21.74
CA ASP A 508 34.08 5.26 21.30
C ASP A 508 33.79 4.16 20.28
N GLY A 509 34.41 4.31 19.11
CA GLY A 509 34.62 3.23 18.15
C GLY A 509 33.48 2.92 17.18
N ARG A 510 33.39 3.65 16.06
CA ARG A 510 33.30 3.07 14.70
C ARG A 510 33.53 4.12 13.62
N ALA A 511 34.36 3.75 12.66
CA ALA A 511 34.99 4.60 11.66
C ALA A 511 33.99 5.35 10.75
N SER A 512 34.14 6.67 10.69
CA SER A 512 33.49 7.51 9.70
C SER A 512 34.20 7.32 8.34
N ARG A 513 33.60 6.55 7.42
CA ARG A 513 34.01 6.58 6.01
C ARG A 513 33.23 7.70 5.32
N ARG A 514 33.96 8.75 4.90
CA ARG A 514 33.45 9.79 4.00
C ARG A 514 33.02 9.12 2.69
N ILE A 515 31.76 9.29 2.31
CA ILE A 515 31.28 8.97 0.97
C ILE A 515 31.90 9.99 0.01
N ASP A 516 32.73 9.49 -0.90
CA ASP A 516 33.33 10.28 -1.97
C ASP A 516 32.27 10.57 -3.04
N ALA A 517 31.91 11.85 -3.18
CA ALA A 517 30.91 12.33 -4.14
C ALA A 517 31.35 12.17 -5.62
N GLY A 518 32.58 11.72 -5.88
CA GLY A 518 33.11 11.45 -7.22
C GLY A 518 32.55 10.18 -7.88
N SER A 519 32.24 9.13 -7.11
CA SER A 519 31.91 7.80 -7.69
C SER A 519 30.52 7.68 -8.32
N VAL A 520 29.60 8.61 -8.03
CA VAL A 520 28.22 8.59 -8.55
C VAL A 520 28.14 9.25 -9.93
N ARG A 521 29.11 10.10 -10.30
CA ARG A 521 29.11 10.82 -11.58
C ARG A 521 29.57 9.99 -12.78
N ASP A 522 30.34 8.93 -12.57
CA ASP A 522 30.99 8.20 -13.67
C ASP A 522 30.19 7.02 -14.23
N ARG A 523 29.02 6.67 -13.66
CA ARG A 523 28.28 5.45 -14.06
C ARG A 523 26.98 5.68 -14.83
N LEU A 524 26.63 6.92 -15.13
CA LEU A 524 25.51 7.28 -16.01
C LEU A 524 26.03 7.81 -17.35
N ARG A 525 26.69 6.96 -18.15
CA ARG A 525 26.99 7.25 -19.56
C ARG A 525 26.18 6.33 -20.49
N PRO A 526 25.50 6.88 -21.52
CA PRO A 526 24.96 6.09 -22.63
C PRO A 526 26.07 5.47 -23.47
N ARG A 527 25.79 4.30 -24.05
CA ARG A 527 26.75 3.40 -24.70
C ARG A 527 27.14 3.76 -26.15
N ASP A 528 26.93 5.01 -26.59
CA ASP A 528 27.27 5.42 -27.96
C ASP A 528 28.45 6.41 -27.98
N GLY A 529 29.60 5.91 -28.40
CA GLY A 529 30.87 6.62 -28.39
C GLY A 529 31.03 7.63 -29.52
N ARG A 530 31.16 8.91 -29.15
CA ARG A 530 32.15 9.87 -29.72
C ARG A 530 32.59 10.88 -28.64
N PRO A 531 33.88 11.29 -28.58
CA PRO A 531 34.38 12.13 -27.50
C PRO A 531 34.19 13.62 -27.77
N TRP A 532 33.80 14.38 -26.74
CA TRP A 532 33.96 15.83 -26.70
C TRP A 532 35.24 16.15 -25.91
N HIS A 533 36.23 16.72 -26.60
CA HIS A 533 37.39 17.35 -25.97
C HIS A 533 36.96 18.64 -25.27
N TRP A 534 37.24 18.75 -23.97
CA TRP A 534 37.36 20.05 -23.30
C TRP A 534 38.63 20.06 -22.45
N SER A 535 39.39 21.12 -22.64
CA SER A 535 40.68 21.44 -22.03
C SER A 535 40.59 21.56 -20.51
N ARG A 536 41.60 20.99 -19.84
CA ARG A 536 41.88 21.21 -18.42
C ARG A 536 42.48 22.61 -18.26
N GLU A 537 41.76 23.51 -17.61
CA GLU A 537 42.36 24.60 -16.83
C GLU A 537 41.30 25.23 -15.91
N LEU A 538 41.75 25.69 -14.75
CA LEU A 538 41.01 26.42 -13.69
C LEU A 538 40.22 25.58 -12.67
N TRP A 539 40.93 25.02 -11.68
CA TRP A 539 40.53 25.13 -10.26
C TRP A 539 41.80 25.13 -9.39
N ARG A 540 42.30 26.32 -9.07
CA ARG A 540 43.05 26.61 -7.84
C ARG A 540 42.30 27.74 -7.14
N CYS A 541 41.83 27.48 -5.92
CA CYS A 541 41.69 28.49 -4.88
C CYS A 541 41.64 27.75 -3.54
N ASP A 542 42.77 27.80 -2.86
CA ASP A 542 42.90 27.59 -1.42
C ASP A 542 42.04 28.61 -0.67
N VAL A 543 41.37 28.17 0.41
CA VAL A 543 41.22 29.01 1.61
C VAL A 543 41.35 28.12 2.84
N SER A 544 42.29 28.52 3.69
CA SER A 544 42.77 27.91 4.91
C SER A 544 41.96 28.33 6.15
N VAL A 545 41.93 27.41 7.13
CA VAL A 545 41.56 27.51 8.56
C VAL A 545 40.11 27.82 8.91
#